data_AF-A0A9P5EPY2-F1
#
_entry.id   AF-A0A9P5EPY2-F1
#
_cell.length_a   1.000
_cell.length_b   1.000
_cell.length_c   1.000
_cell.angle_alpha   90.00
_cell.angle_beta   90.00
_cell.angle_gamma   90.00
#
_symmetry.space_group_name_H-M   'P 1'
#
loop_
_entity.id
_entity.type
_entity.pdbx_description
1 polymer ?
#
loop_
_entity_poly.entity_id
_entity_poly.type
_entity_poly.pdbx_seq_one_letter_code
_entity_poly.pdbx_strand_id
1 'polypeptide(L)'
;MKSSVSLSLLLPLASIATAAGIPSGPAKTYADCQKKTCDNPLDGCPPNTIFVSKSSSKANFTTIQAAIASLPNNTDAYTILIAPGNYTEQLNVTRQGPLTLLGMTDRPASSRLYADVSLNTTASNKNEVQIWWNAANHNVAFPDNAYTSVLTVGPNLNATLTGSGPTGFPVPDDTPFGCSDFRAYNIDFRNDEYPFSNGPAHAVGVSRANAGFYSCGLYSYQDTLYVGKLGNAYFYDNVIAGQTDFLYGFGTAYIEKSTLSLRNCGGGITAWKGTNTTFENKYGVYISDSQVIAANSSIAPVIKGACPLGRPWNAQHRSIFMESYFDASIKPEGYIPWGTTDPRTNNYTFMAVYNDRGPGWTPTQMAASGVTYVLNETAVEPYRNPVDVFQTEDGKNGFISWIDQSVLRS
;
A
#
# COMPACT_ATOMS: atom_id res chain seq x y z
N MET A 1 55.71 -44.48 26.50
CA MET A 1 54.25 -44.60 26.36
C MET A 1 53.77 -43.44 25.50
N LYS A 2 53.08 -43.73 24.41
CA LYS A 2 52.58 -42.76 23.41
C LYS A 2 51.44 -41.94 24.03
N SER A 3 51.49 -40.62 23.93
CA SER A 3 50.34 -39.76 24.19
C SER A 3 50.04 -38.97 22.92
N SER A 4 49.01 -39.39 22.20
CA SER A 4 48.44 -38.67 21.06
C SER A 4 47.60 -37.51 21.60
N VAL A 5 47.93 -36.28 21.21
CA VAL A 5 47.07 -35.12 21.43
C VAL A 5 46.14 -35.02 20.21
N SER A 6 44.84 -35.25 20.45
CA SER A 6 43.79 -35.06 19.45
C SER A 6 43.47 -33.57 19.35
N LEU A 7 43.70 -32.98 18.17
CA LEU A 7 43.32 -31.60 17.85
C LEU A 7 41.86 -31.59 17.38
N SER A 8 40.94 -31.27 18.28
CA SER A 8 39.53 -31.13 17.96
C SER A 8 39.29 -29.75 17.32
N LEU A 9 39.25 -29.71 15.99
CA LEU A 9 38.82 -28.55 15.22
C LEU A 9 37.29 -28.41 15.37
N LEU A 10 36.81 -27.53 16.25
CA LEU A 10 35.42 -27.09 16.26
C LEU A 10 35.24 -26.04 15.15
N LEU A 11 34.69 -26.46 14.00
CA LEU A 11 34.08 -25.53 13.06
C LEU A 11 32.81 -24.96 13.70
N PRO A 12 32.56 -23.64 13.64
CA PRO A 12 31.23 -23.13 13.94
C PRO A 12 30.31 -23.60 12.81
N LEU A 13 29.25 -24.34 13.15
CA LEU A 13 28.11 -24.48 12.26
C LEU A 13 27.56 -23.07 12.04
N ALA A 14 27.86 -22.48 10.90
CA ALA A 14 27.07 -21.38 10.38
C ALA A 14 25.66 -21.93 10.18
N SER A 15 24.74 -21.57 11.07
CA SER A 15 23.31 -21.73 10.87
C SER A 15 22.96 -20.96 9.60
N ILE A 16 22.76 -21.68 8.49
CA ILE A 16 22.11 -21.13 7.31
C ILE A 16 20.70 -20.79 7.78
N ALA A 17 20.47 -19.51 8.09
CA ALA A 17 19.12 -19.01 8.23
C ALA A 17 18.44 -19.27 6.88
N THR A 18 17.53 -20.25 6.84
CA THR A 18 16.62 -20.39 5.72
C THR A 18 15.87 -19.06 5.64
N ALA A 19 16.12 -18.29 4.58
CA ALA A 19 15.39 -17.05 4.35
C ALA A 19 13.89 -17.37 4.43
N ALA A 20 13.21 -16.76 5.40
CA ALA A 20 11.77 -16.85 5.57
C ALA A 20 11.10 -16.54 4.24
N GLY A 21 10.45 -17.54 3.63
CA GLY A 21 9.84 -17.40 2.32
C GLY A 21 8.53 -16.62 2.43
N ILE A 22 8.27 -15.72 1.48
CA ILE A 22 6.99 -15.01 1.42
C ILE A 22 5.90 -16.01 0.97
N PRO A 23 4.74 -16.09 1.65
CA PRO A 23 3.65 -17.01 1.30
C PRO A 23 3.28 -16.95 -0.19
N SER A 24 3.07 -18.08 -0.86
CA SER A 24 2.93 -18.11 -2.33
C SER A 24 1.54 -17.76 -2.88
N GLY A 25 0.57 -17.41 -2.03
CA GLY A 25 -0.83 -17.21 -2.43
C GLY A 25 -1.49 -16.00 -1.77
N PRO A 26 -2.77 -15.72 -2.10
CA PRO A 26 -3.52 -14.63 -1.50
C PRO A 26 -3.77 -14.87 -0.01
N ALA A 27 -4.17 -13.83 0.72
CA ALA A 27 -4.60 -13.95 2.11
C ALA A 27 -5.76 -14.96 2.25
N LYS A 28 -5.70 -15.83 3.26
CA LYS A 28 -6.65 -16.95 3.40
C LYS A 28 -7.60 -16.84 4.59
N THR A 29 -7.36 -15.90 5.51
CA THR A 29 -8.09 -15.77 6.79
C THR A 29 -9.61 -15.71 6.62
N TYR A 30 -10.10 -15.06 5.56
CA TYR A 30 -11.54 -14.93 5.29
C TYR A 30 -11.96 -15.60 3.97
N ALA A 31 -11.23 -16.61 3.50
CA ALA A 31 -11.53 -17.27 2.23
C ALA A 31 -12.92 -17.91 2.19
N ASP A 32 -13.35 -18.53 3.30
CA ASP A 32 -14.67 -19.18 3.38
C ASP A 32 -15.81 -18.17 3.37
N CYS A 33 -15.70 -17.08 4.14
CA CYS A 33 -16.70 -16.00 4.17
C CYS A 33 -16.84 -15.25 2.83
N GLN A 34 -15.74 -15.10 2.08
CA GLN A 34 -15.77 -14.39 0.81
C GLN A 34 -16.39 -15.22 -0.32
N LYS A 35 -16.49 -16.55 -0.17
CA LYS A 35 -16.96 -17.45 -1.21
C LYS A 35 -18.39 -17.13 -1.64
N LYS A 36 -18.67 -17.21 -2.93
CA LYS A 36 -20.04 -17.04 -3.44
C LYS A 36 -20.87 -18.28 -3.12
N THR A 37 -22.02 -18.06 -2.50
CA THR A 37 -22.96 -19.12 -2.11
C THR A 37 -24.35 -18.83 -2.68
N CYS A 38 -25.06 -19.87 -3.13
CA CYS A 38 -26.39 -19.71 -3.74
C CYS A 38 -27.48 -19.38 -2.71
N ASP A 39 -27.38 -19.92 -1.49
CA ASP A 39 -28.46 -19.87 -0.50
C ASP A 39 -28.17 -18.88 0.63
N ASN A 40 -27.13 -19.10 1.44
CA ASN A 40 -26.83 -18.20 2.57
C ASN A 40 -25.53 -17.41 2.33
N PRO A 41 -25.61 -16.11 1.97
CA PRO A 41 -24.43 -15.30 1.66
C PRO A 41 -23.45 -15.16 2.82
N LEU A 42 -23.85 -15.48 4.06
CA LEU A 42 -23.02 -15.38 5.26
C LEU A 42 -22.40 -16.72 5.70
N ASP A 43 -22.53 -17.78 4.91
CA ASP A 43 -21.88 -19.06 5.21
C ASP A 43 -20.35 -18.88 5.29
N GLY A 44 -19.74 -19.40 6.36
CA GLY A 44 -18.30 -19.26 6.60
C GLY A 44 -17.86 -17.90 7.15
N CYS A 45 -18.80 -16.97 7.39
CA CYS A 45 -18.50 -15.66 7.96
C CYS A 45 -18.38 -15.65 9.48
N PRO A 46 -17.57 -14.73 10.04
CA PRO A 46 -17.59 -14.45 11.48
C PRO A 46 -19.02 -14.13 11.97
N PRO A 47 -19.36 -14.47 13.22
CA PRO A 47 -20.65 -14.11 13.79
C PRO A 47 -20.93 -12.60 13.68
N ASN A 48 -22.21 -12.24 13.51
CA ASN A 48 -22.67 -10.85 13.38
C ASN A 48 -22.11 -10.09 12.16
N THR A 49 -21.61 -10.79 11.13
CA THR A 49 -21.22 -10.16 9.86
C THR A 49 -22.41 -9.45 9.21
N ILE A 50 -22.22 -8.19 8.83
CA ILE A 50 -23.21 -7.41 8.08
C ILE A 50 -23.08 -7.73 6.60
N PHE A 51 -24.20 -8.00 5.93
CA PHE A 51 -24.23 -8.24 4.49
C PHE A 51 -24.72 -7.01 3.71
N VAL A 52 -23.92 -6.57 2.75
CA VAL A 52 -24.22 -5.45 1.84
C VAL A 52 -24.47 -5.98 0.43
N SER A 53 -25.60 -5.63 -0.17
CA SER A 53 -25.89 -5.93 -1.58
C SER A 53 -26.89 -4.93 -2.14
N LYS A 54 -26.66 -4.48 -3.37
CA LYS A 54 -27.58 -3.57 -4.08
C LYS A 54 -28.93 -4.21 -4.44
N SER A 55 -29.00 -5.54 -4.52
CA SER A 55 -30.15 -6.25 -5.09
C SER A 55 -30.67 -7.42 -4.27
N SER A 56 -29.89 -7.97 -3.33
CA SER A 56 -30.34 -9.10 -2.51
C SER A 56 -31.34 -8.66 -1.45
N SER A 57 -32.48 -9.36 -1.34
CA SER A 57 -33.45 -9.17 -0.26
C SER A 57 -32.94 -9.61 1.12
N LYS A 58 -31.80 -10.34 1.16
CA LYS A 58 -31.13 -10.76 2.41
C LYS A 58 -30.15 -9.71 2.94
N ALA A 59 -29.91 -8.63 2.21
CA ALA A 59 -28.95 -7.60 2.60
C ALA A 59 -29.46 -6.78 3.78
N ASN A 60 -28.55 -6.45 4.69
CA ASN A 60 -28.80 -5.48 5.75
C ASN A 60 -28.78 -4.04 5.22
N PHE A 61 -27.90 -3.77 4.24
CA PHE A 61 -27.76 -2.46 3.61
C PHE A 61 -27.56 -2.59 2.10
N THR A 62 -27.96 -1.55 1.37
CA THR A 62 -27.74 -1.43 -0.09
C THR A 62 -26.49 -0.64 -0.44
N THR A 63 -25.91 0.08 0.53
CA THR A 63 -24.67 0.87 0.37
C THR A 63 -23.66 0.50 1.46
N ILE A 64 -22.38 0.59 1.13
CA ILE A 64 -21.29 0.20 2.03
C ILE A 64 -21.11 1.25 3.11
N GLN A 65 -21.22 2.55 2.77
CA GLN A 65 -21.07 3.60 3.77
C GLN A 65 -22.19 3.57 4.82
N ALA A 66 -23.42 3.19 4.46
CA ALA A 66 -24.50 3.03 5.43
C ALA A 66 -24.22 1.88 6.40
N ALA A 67 -23.64 0.78 5.93
CA ALA A 67 -23.22 -0.32 6.79
C ALA A 67 -22.11 0.11 7.75
N ILE A 68 -21.09 0.83 7.27
CA ILE A 68 -20.02 1.40 8.13
C ILE A 68 -20.62 2.33 9.19
N ALA A 69 -21.51 3.24 8.80
CA ALA A 69 -22.14 4.20 9.69
C ALA A 69 -23.08 3.57 10.72
N SER A 70 -23.57 2.34 10.48
CA SER A 70 -24.42 1.62 11.42
C SER A 70 -23.68 1.03 12.61
N LEU A 71 -22.35 0.91 12.51
CA LEU A 71 -21.55 0.26 13.54
C LEU A 71 -21.36 1.18 14.76
N PRO A 72 -21.47 0.66 15.99
CA PRO A 72 -21.25 1.46 17.20
C PRO A 72 -19.77 1.85 17.35
N ASN A 73 -19.50 3.03 17.93
CA ASN A 73 -18.12 3.44 18.22
C ASN A 73 -17.61 2.77 19.51
N ASN A 74 -17.15 1.53 19.39
CA ASN A 74 -16.58 0.69 20.44
C ASN A 74 -15.29 0.02 19.94
N THR A 75 -14.70 -0.83 20.79
CA THR A 75 -13.47 -1.60 20.49
C THR A 75 -13.75 -2.99 19.92
N ASP A 76 -15.02 -3.38 19.77
CA ASP A 76 -15.40 -4.68 19.23
C ASP A 76 -15.06 -4.77 17.72
N ALA A 77 -14.72 -5.98 17.27
CA ALA A 77 -14.42 -6.25 15.88
C ALA A 77 -15.71 -6.45 15.07
N TYR A 78 -15.80 -5.83 13.90
CA TYR A 78 -16.92 -6.00 12.97
C TYR A 78 -16.45 -6.40 11.58
N THR A 79 -17.27 -7.19 10.91
CA THR A 79 -17.05 -7.65 9.54
C THR A 79 -18.22 -7.22 8.67
N ILE A 80 -17.94 -6.69 7.48
CA ILE A 80 -18.93 -6.37 6.46
C ILE A 80 -18.57 -7.16 5.19
N LEU A 81 -19.46 -8.06 4.79
CA LEU A 81 -19.38 -8.77 3.52
C LEU A 81 -20.16 -8.01 2.44
N ILE A 82 -19.51 -7.75 1.31
CA ILE A 82 -20.03 -6.93 0.23
C ILE A 82 -20.21 -7.80 -1.01
N ALA A 83 -21.44 -7.91 -1.50
CA ALA A 83 -21.78 -8.66 -2.71
C ALA A 83 -21.21 -7.98 -3.97
N PRO A 84 -20.96 -8.74 -5.06
CA PRO A 84 -20.52 -8.21 -6.34
C PRO A 84 -21.36 -7.02 -6.82
N GLY A 85 -20.69 -5.99 -7.35
CA GLY A 85 -21.38 -4.82 -7.87
C GLY A 85 -20.49 -3.58 -7.94
N ASN A 86 -21.00 -2.58 -8.67
CA ASN A 86 -20.45 -1.23 -8.72
C ASN A 86 -21.17 -0.35 -7.70
N TYR A 87 -20.44 0.13 -6.71
CA TYR A 87 -20.90 1.06 -5.68
C TYR A 87 -20.30 2.43 -5.97
N THR A 88 -21.12 3.47 -6.03
CA THR A 88 -20.67 4.84 -6.28
C THR A 88 -20.93 5.67 -5.04
N GLU A 89 -19.92 5.76 -4.19
CA GLU A 89 -19.99 6.37 -2.85
C GLU A 89 -18.58 6.65 -2.33
N GLN A 90 -18.46 7.64 -1.44
CA GLN A 90 -17.27 7.78 -0.59
C GLN A 90 -17.42 6.91 0.65
N LEU A 91 -16.32 6.26 1.04
CA LEU A 91 -16.20 5.55 2.29
C LEU A 91 -15.35 6.34 3.29
N ASN A 92 -15.86 6.44 4.51
CA ASN A 92 -15.18 7.08 5.63
C ASN A 92 -15.28 6.20 6.89
N VAL A 93 -14.12 5.76 7.38
CA VAL A 93 -13.98 4.91 8.56
C VAL A 93 -13.34 5.71 9.69
N THR A 94 -14.15 6.11 10.66
CA THR A 94 -13.73 6.91 11.83
C THR A 94 -13.74 6.17 13.17
N ARG A 95 -14.25 4.94 13.20
CA ARG A 95 -14.26 4.09 14.41
C ARG A 95 -12.84 3.69 14.82
N GLN A 96 -12.64 3.47 16.11
CA GLN A 96 -11.34 3.01 16.66
C GLN A 96 -11.18 1.49 16.65
N GLY A 97 -12.26 0.74 16.94
CA GLY A 97 -12.22 -0.72 16.97
C GLY A 97 -12.08 -1.37 15.58
N PRO A 98 -11.60 -2.62 15.51
CA PRO A 98 -11.33 -3.31 14.26
C PRO A 98 -12.51 -3.36 13.29
N LEU A 99 -12.21 -3.21 12.00
CA LEU A 99 -13.20 -3.30 10.93
C LEU A 99 -12.62 -4.04 9.72
N THR A 100 -13.28 -5.11 9.31
CA THR A 100 -12.94 -5.88 8.12
C THR A 100 -14.02 -5.71 7.04
N LEU A 101 -13.62 -5.21 5.86
CA LEU A 101 -14.43 -5.20 4.64
C LEU A 101 -14.02 -6.37 3.75
N LEU A 102 -14.98 -7.20 3.36
CA LEU A 102 -14.78 -8.38 2.54
C LEU A 102 -15.52 -8.24 1.22
N GLY A 103 -14.79 -8.23 0.10
CA GLY A 103 -15.38 -8.38 -1.22
C GLY A 103 -15.70 -9.85 -1.51
N MET A 104 -16.95 -10.15 -1.81
CA MET A 104 -17.36 -11.51 -2.14
C MET A 104 -16.73 -11.96 -3.47
N THR A 105 -15.97 -13.06 -3.44
CA THR A 105 -15.28 -13.66 -4.58
C THR A 105 -14.81 -15.09 -4.27
N ASP A 106 -14.60 -15.91 -5.31
CA ASP A 106 -14.03 -17.26 -5.17
C ASP A 106 -12.49 -17.28 -5.33
N ARG A 107 -11.87 -16.10 -5.50
CA ARG A 107 -10.43 -15.98 -5.82
C ARG A 107 -9.51 -16.57 -4.73
N PRO A 108 -9.67 -16.26 -3.43
CA PRO A 108 -8.84 -16.85 -2.37
C PRO A 108 -8.95 -18.38 -2.31
N ALA A 109 -10.17 -18.92 -2.44
CA ALA A 109 -10.42 -20.36 -2.45
C ALA A 109 -9.74 -21.06 -3.64
N SER A 110 -9.55 -20.35 -4.75
CA SER A 110 -8.84 -20.85 -5.95
C SER A 110 -7.32 -20.63 -5.89
N SER A 111 -6.78 -20.10 -4.79
CA SER A 111 -5.36 -19.76 -4.63
C SER A 111 -4.78 -18.87 -5.73
N ARG A 112 -5.62 -18.04 -6.38
CA ARG A 112 -5.19 -17.13 -7.45
C ARG A 112 -4.81 -15.78 -6.86
N LEU A 113 -3.60 -15.33 -7.15
CA LEU A 113 -3.16 -13.98 -6.82
C LEU A 113 -3.97 -12.94 -7.61
N TYR A 114 -4.22 -11.79 -7.00
CA TYR A 114 -4.79 -10.63 -7.65
C TYR A 114 -3.71 -9.79 -8.34
N ALA A 115 -2.53 -9.65 -7.74
CA ALA A 115 -1.42 -8.90 -8.31
C ALA A 115 -0.68 -9.60 -9.44
N ASP A 116 -0.98 -10.87 -9.75
CA ASP A 116 -0.41 -11.61 -10.89
C ASP A 116 -1.01 -11.10 -12.21
N VAL A 117 -0.55 -9.92 -12.62
CA VAL A 117 -0.94 -9.25 -13.85
C VAL A 117 0.27 -9.03 -14.76
N SER A 118 0.00 -8.95 -16.05
CA SER A 118 0.97 -8.62 -17.09
C SER A 118 0.54 -7.33 -17.79
N LEU A 119 1.39 -6.82 -18.67
CA LEU A 119 1.15 -5.59 -19.44
C LEU A 119 -0.31 -5.46 -19.92
N ASN A 120 -0.95 -6.51 -20.43
CA ASN A 120 -2.30 -6.41 -21.00
C ASN A 120 -3.44 -6.91 -20.10
N THR A 121 -3.15 -7.40 -18.89
CA THR A 121 -4.17 -7.99 -18.02
C THR A 121 -4.54 -7.11 -16.82
N THR A 122 -3.77 -6.05 -16.53
CA THR A 122 -4.07 -5.15 -15.41
C THR A 122 -5.49 -4.57 -15.47
N ALA A 123 -5.93 -4.14 -16.65
CA ALA A 123 -7.25 -3.53 -16.82
C ALA A 123 -8.41 -4.57 -16.79
N SER A 124 -8.13 -5.82 -17.18
CA SER A 124 -9.14 -6.89 -17.25
C SER A 124 -9.21 -7.73 -15.98
N ASN A 125 -8.16 -7.73 -15.15
CA ASN A 125 -8.13 -8.40 -13.86
C ASN A 125 -8.71 -7.50 -12.77
N LYS A 126 -10.03 -7.57 -12.61
CA LYS A 126 -10.81 -6.77 -11.63
C LYS A 126 -11.36 -7.66 -10.52
N ASN A 127 -11.53 -7.10 -9.33
CA ASN A 127 -12.37 -7.74 -8.32
C ASN A 127 -13.86 -7.60 -8.68
N GLU A 128 -14.73 -8.41 -8.09
CA GLU A 128 -16.17 -8.36 -8.37
C GLU A 128 -16.88 -7.21 -7.65
N VAL A 129 -16.27 -6.69 -6.57
CA VAL A 129 -16.71 -5.49 -5.85
C VAL A 129 -15.87 -4.30 -6.29
N GLN A 130 -16.54 -3.28 -6.82
CA GLN A 130 -15.91 -2.05 -7.32
C GLN A 130 -16.55 -0.86 -6.62
N ILE A 131 -15.72 -0.01 -6.01
CA ILE A 131 -16.16 1.21 -5.32
C ILE A 131 -15.58 2.40 -6.08
N TRP A 132 -16.47 3.29 -6.49
CA TRP A 132 -16.16 4.42 -7.35
C TRP A 132 -16.45 5.72 -6.63
N TRP A 133 -15.47 6.60 -6.64
CA TRP A 133 -15.68 8.01 -6.37
C TRP A 133 -14.77 8.82 -7.29
N ASN A 134 -15.37 9.31 -8.37
CA ASN A 134 -14.66 10.02 -9.42
C ASN A 134 -14.69 11.52 -9.08
N ALA A 135 -13.60 12.01 -8.51
CA ALA A 135 -13.42 13.41 -8.19
C ALA A 135 -11.93 13.76 -8.24
N ALA A 136 -11.58 14.95 -8.72
CA ALA A 136 -10.18 15.40 -8.77
C ALA A 136 -10.06 16.85 -8.27
N ASN A 137 -9.04 17.13 -7.47
CA ASN A 137 -8.74 18.46 -6.96
C ASN A 137 -7.93 19.28 -7.98
N HIS A 138 -8.53 19.51 -9.14
CA HIS A 138 -7.99 20.38 -10.17
C HIS A 138 -8.57 21.79 -10.00
N ASN A 139 -7.79 22.83 -10.33
CA ASN A 139 -8.20 24.24 -10.18
C ASN A 139 -8.68 24.63 -8.76
N VAL A 140 -8.16 23.94 -7.73
CA VAL A 140 -8.55 24.16 -6.32
C VAL A 140 -10.06 23.94 -6.09
N ALA A 141 -10.65 22.95 -6.78
CA ALA A 141 -12.06 22.59 -6.63
C ALA A 141 -12.42 22.14 -5.20
N PHE A 142 -11.44 21.61 -4.46
CA PHE A 142 -11.59 21.18 -3.08
C PHE A 142 -10.55 21.84 -2.17
N PRO A 143 -10.89 22.08 -0.88
CA PRO A 143 -9.95 22.65 0.08
C PRO A 143 -8.76 21.73 0.38
N ASP A 144 -8.91 20.42 0.16
CA ASP A 144 -7.84 19.43 0.28
C ASP A 144 -8.15 18.21 -0.61
N ASN A 145 -7.12 17.46 -1.00
CA ASN A 145 -7.29 16.29 -1.84
C ASN A 145 -8.07 15.16 -1.14
N ALA A 146 -8.09 15.11 0.20
CA ALA A 146 -8.83 14.09 0.96
C ALA A 146 -10.33 14.02 0.59
N TYR A 147 -10.93 15.14 0.17
CA TYR A 147 -12.33 15.21 -0.28
C TYR A 147 -12.60 14.45 -1.59
N THR A 148 -11.55 14.07 -2.31
CA THR A 148 -11.63 13.28 -3.53
C THR A 148 -11.50 11.78 -3.29
N SER A 149 -11.24 11.36 -2.06
CA SER A 149 -10.93 9.96 -1.75
C SER A 149 -12.14 9.04 -1.91
N VAL A 150 -11.92 7.85 -2.47
CA VAL A 150 -12.91 6.77 -2.44
C VAL A 150 -13.02 6.19 -1.04
N LEU A 151 -11.89 6.00 -0.35
CA LEU A 151 -11.84 5.52 1.03
C LEU A 151 -10.90 6.39 1.86
N THR A 152 -11.37 6.83 3.02
CA THR A 152 -10.54 7.36 4.10
C THR A 152 -10.65 6.50 5.35
N VAL A 153 -9.50 6.21 5.98
CA VAL A 153 -9.39 5.54 7.26
C VAL A 153 -8.61 6.44 8.20
N GLY A 154 -9.27 6.98 9.22
CA GLY A 154 -8.67 7.86 10.20
C GLY A 154 -9.71 8.37 11.20
N PRO A 155 -9.27 8.87 12.37
CA PRO A 155 -10.18 9.18 13.49
C PRO A 155 -11.19 10.29 13.16
N ASN A 156 -10.88 11.17 12.21
CA ASN A 156 -11.75 12.23 11.71
C ASN A 156 -11.17 12.81 10.40
N LEU A 157 -11.95 13.68 9.75
CA LEU A 157 -11.54 14.31 8.49
C LEU A 157 -10.23 15.10 8.62
N ASN A 158 -10.07 15.93 9.66
CA ASN A 158 -8.87 16.76 9.86
C ASN A 158 -7.59 15.93 9.93
N ALA A 159 -7.66 14.73 10.54
CA ALA A 159 -6.53 13.81 10.59
C ALA A 159 -6.17 13.20 9.23
N THR A 160 -7.11 13.17 8.27
CA THR A 160 -6.94 12.61 6.93
C THR A 160 -6.60 13.65 5.86
N LEU A 161 -6.65 14.95 6.20
CA LEU A 161 -6.26 16.02 5.28
C LEU A 161 -4.77 15.91 4.95
N THR A 162 -4.44 16.05 3.67
CA THR A 162 -3.04 15.99 3.20
C THR A 162 -2.23 17.19 3.67
N GLY A 163 -2.87 18.36 3.61
CA GLY A 163 -2.28 19.67 3.84
C GLY A 163 -1.14 20.03 2.90
N SER A 164 -0.71 21.29 3.01
CA SER A 164 0.37 21.85 2.23
C SER A 164 1.70 21.90 3.01
N GLY A 165 2.78 22.26 2.32
CA GLY A 165 4.10 22.47 2.94
C GLY A 165 4.76 21.19 3.48
N PRO A 166 5.96 21.28 4.07
CA PRO A 166 6.78 20.13 4.42
C PRO A 166 6.22 19.28 5.57
N THR A 167 5.33 19.84 6.38
CA THR A 167 4.75 19.20 7.57
C THR A 167 3.29 18.78 7.39
N GLY A 168 2.62 19.13 6.29
CA GLY A 168 1.21 18.77 6.04
C GLY A 168 0.23 19.42 7.00
N PHE A 169 -1.00 18.91 7.01
CA PHE A 169 -2.06 19.49 7.83
C PHE A 169 -1.75 19.31 9.34
N PRO A 170 -1.84 20.36 10.17
CA PRO A 170 -1.67 20.22 11.61
C PRO A 170 -2.87 19.47 12.20
N VAL A 171 -2.59 18.41 12.97
CA VAL A 171 -3.63 17.64 13.65
C VAL A 171 -3.46 17.88 15.15
N PRO A 172 -4.52 18.29 15.89
CA PRO A 172 -4.43 18.52 17.32
C PRO A 172 -3.81 17.34 18.08
N ASP A 173 -2.99 17.64 19.09
CA ASP A 173 -2.22 16.63 19.83
C ASP A 173 -3.12 15.63 20.57
N ASP A 174 -4.33 16.06 20.96
CA ASP A 174 -5.36 15.25 21.63
C ASP A 174 -6.24 14.44 20.66
N THR A 175 -5.99 14.50 19.35
CA THR A 175 -6.72 13.69 18.37
C THR A 175 -6.43 12.21 18.61
N PRO A 176 -7.45 11.38 18.90
CA PRO A 176 -7.24 9.96 19.19
C PRO A 176 -6.70 9.23 17.96
N PHE A 177 -6.10 8.06 18.19
CA PHE A 177 -5.85 7.13 17.10
C PHE A 177 -7.18 6.60 16.55
N GLY A 178 -7.26 6.44 15.24
CA GLY A 178 -8.41 5.90 14.52
C GLY A 178 -8.43 4.38 14.58
N CYS A 179 -8.92 3.74 13.52
CA CYS A 179 -9.05 2.29 13.48
C CYS A 179 -7.70 1.61 13.74
N SER A 180 -7.62 0.81 14.81
CA SER A 180 -6.39 0.12 15.21
C SER A 180 -6.09 -1.10 14.35
N ASP A 181 -7.08 -1.60 13.60
CA ASP A 181 -6.99 -2.77 12.72
C ASP A 181 -8.11 -2.71 11.66
N PHE A 182 -7.93 -1.84 10.67
CA PHE A 182 -8.78 -1.84 9.47
C PHE A 182 -8.25 -2.85 8.46
N ARG A 183 -9.14 -3.63 7.83
CA ARG A 183 -8.77 -4.55 6.76
C ARG A 183 -9.74 -4.47 5.59
N ALA A 184 -9.22 -4.52 4.38
CA ALA A 184 -10.00 -4.68 3.17
C ALA A 184 -9.47 -5.86 2.34
N TYR A 185 -10.36 -6.72 1.88
CA TYR A 185 -10.02 -7.88 1.07
C TYR A 185 -10.82 -7.86 -0.24
N ASN A 186 -10.15 -8.10 -1.37
CA ASN A 186 -10.79 -8.38 -2.66
C ASN A 186 -11.79 -7.30 -3.13
N ILE A 187 -11.45 -6.03 -2.93
CA ILE A 187 -12.23 -4.85 -3.34
C ILE A 187 -11.37 -3.94 -4.22
N ASP A 188 -11.94 -3.38 -5.29
CA ASP A 188 -11.29 -2.32 -6.07
C ASP A 188 -11.84 -0.95 -5.65
N PHE A 189 -10.95 -0.03 -5.27
CA PHE A 189 -11.20 1.38 -5.00
C PHE A 189 -10.74 2.21 -6.20
N ARG A 190 -11.66 2.94 -6.84
CA ARG A 190 -11.43 3.62 -8.12
C ARG A 190 -11.82 5.09 -8.07
N ASN A 191 -10.83 5.93 -8.36
CA ASN A 191 -11.02 7.33 -8.70
C ASN A 191 -10.43 7.57 -10.09
N ASP A 192 -11.22 7.26 -11.11
CA ASP A 192 -10.85 7.43 -12.52
C ASP A 192 -11.64 8.62 -13.13
N GLU A 193 -11.66 9.75 -12.42
CA GLU A 193 -12.40 10.97 -12.84
C GLU A 193 -12.08 11.41 -14.26
N TYR A 194 -10.80 11.35 -14.65
CA TYR A 194 -10.38 11.51 -16.04
C TYR A 194 -9.49 10.35 -16.49
N PRO A 195 -9.46 10.03 -17.80
CA PRO A 195 -8.60 8.98 -18.35
C PRO A 195 -7.12 9.42 -18.48
N PHE A 196 -6.71 10.46 -17.74
CA PHE A 196 -5.36 11.01 -17.66
C PHE A 196 -5.19 11.81 -16.36
N SER A 197 -3.95 12.05 -15.93
CA SER A 197 -3.65 12.94 -14.81
C SER A 197 -4.05 14.38 -15.12
N ASN A 198 -5.03 14.92 -14.41
CA ASN A 198 -5.46 16.32 -14.54
C ASN A 198 -5.48 17.09 -13.21
N GLY A 199 -4.99 16.46 -12.14
CA GLY A 199 -4.97 16.96 -10.76
C GLY A 199 -5.03 15.78 -9.80
N PRO A 200 -4.76 15.99 -8.50
CA PRO A 200 -4.87 14.95 -7.48
C PRO A 200 -6.25 14.30 -7.44
N ALA A 201 -6.29 12.97 -7.42
CA ALA A 201 -7.50 12.17 -7.38
C ALA A 201 -7.24 10.94 -6.50
N HIS A 202 -7.68 11.00 -5.25
CA HIS A 202 -7.35 9.94 -4.29
C HIS A 202 -8.21 8.71 -4.48
N ALA A 203 -7.59 7.54 -4.48
CA ALA A 203 -8.31 6.29 -4.27
C ALA A 203 -8.44 5.99 -2.77
N VAL A 204 -7.32 5.91 -2.06
CA VAL A 204 -7.28 5.48 -0.65
C VAL A 204 -6.41 6.43 0.18
N GLY A 205 -6.92 6.82 1.35
CA GLY A 205 -6.19 7.57 2.37
C GLY A 205 -6.21 6.86 3.73
N VAL A 206 -5.05 6.70 4.35
CA VAL A 206 -4.90 6.15 5.70
C VAL A 206 -4.14 7.15 6.56
N SER A 207 -4.65 7.55 7.72
CA SER A 207 -3.96 8.49 8.61
C SER A 207 -4.35 8.26 10.07
N ARG A 208 -3.37 8.28 10.99
CA ARG A 208 -3.57 7.95 12.41
C ARG A 208 -4.38 6.65 12.59
N ALA A 209 -4.05 5.62 11.82
CA ALA A 209 -4.77 4.35 11.79
C ALA A 209 -3.83 3.25 11.29
N ASN A 210 -4.18 1.99 11.58
CA ASN A 210 -3.52 0.85 10.96
C ASN A 210 -4.48 0.20 9.96
N ALA A 211 -4.01 -0.02 8.73
CA ALA A 211 -4.85 -0.51 7.65
C ALA A 211 -4.13 -1.56 6.79
N GLY A 212 -4.72 -2.74 6.65
CA GLY A 212 -4.27 -3.82 5.77
C GLY A 212 -5.14 -3.95 4.52
N PHE A 213 -4.53 -4.11 3.36
CA PHE A 213 -5.22 -4.32 2.08
C PHE A 213 -4.70 -5.59 1.42
N TYR A 214 -5.61 -6.51 1.10
CA TYR A 214 -5.27 -7.84 0.61
C TYR A 214 -6.02 -8.13 -0.67
N SER A 215 -5.29 -8.37 -1.76
CA SER A 215 -5.90 -8.63 -3.07
C SER A 215 -6.83 -7.50 -3.55
N CYS A 216 -6.55 -6.25 -3.18
CA CYS A 216 -7.32 -5.07 -3.57
C CYS A 216 -6.71 -4.35 -4.78
N GLY A 217 -7.58 -3.65 -5.50
CA GLY A 217 -7.19 -2.73 -6.56
C GLY A 217 -7.31 -1.28 -6.13
N LEU A 218 -6.28 -0.47 -6.31
CA LEU A 218 -6.30 0.97 -6.03
C LEU A 218 -5.96 1.71 -7.32
N TYR A 219 -6.91 2.48 -7.85
CA TYR A 219 -6.80 3.03 -9.19
C TYR A 219 -7.06 4.54 -9.20
N SER A 220 -6.06 5.31 -9.61
CA SER A 220 -6.21 6.69 -10.06
C SER A 220 -5.03 7.12 -10.95
N TYR A 221 -4.75 8.41 -11.09
CA TYR A 221 -3.67 8.94 -11.91
C TYR A 221 -2.67 9.73 -11.07
N GLN A 222 -3.10 10.81 -10.45
CA GLN A 222 -2.25 11.57 -9.54
C GLN A 222 -2.70 11.33 -8.09
N ASP A 223 -1.74 11.10 -7.19
CA ASP A 223 -2.00 10.97 -5.75
C ASP A 223 -2.95 9.79 -5.40
N THR A 224 -2.75 8.61 -5.99
CA THR A 224 -3.66 7.44 -5.83
C THR A 224 -3.76 6.92 -4.39
N LEU A 225 -2.63 6.73 -3.71
CA LEU A 225 -2.56 6.23 -2.34
C LEU A 225 -1.88 7.26 -1.45
N TYR A 226 -2.61 7.72 -0.43
CA TYR A 226 -2.10 8.55 0.64
C TYR A 226 -1.92 7.78 1.94
N VAL A 227 -0.73 7.82 2.53
CA VAL A 227 -0.52 7.39 3.92
C VAL A 227 -0.05 8.58 4.74
N GLY A 228 -0.95 9.21 5.48
CA GLY A 228 -0.68 10.39 6.29
C GLY A 228 -0.01 10.10 7.63
N LYS A 229 0.08 11.13 8.48
CA LYS A 229 0.83 11.09 9.75
C LYS A 229 0.32 9.97 10.66
N LEU A 230 1.25 9.25 11.29
CA LEU A 230 0.95 8.11 12.18
C LEU A 230 0.04 7.06 11.51
N GLY A 231 -0.06 7.06 10.17
CA GLY A 231 -0.72 6.01 9.41
C GLY A 231 0.25 4.88 9.18
N ASN A 232 -0.16 3.66 9.50
CA ASN A 232 0.52 2.42 9.14
C ASN A 232 -0.35 1.69 8.12
N ALA A 233 0.18 1.42 6.93
CA ALA A 233 -0.57 0.73 5.89
C ALA A 233 0.23 -0.42 5.28
N TYR A 234 -0.35 -1.62 5.28
CA TYR A 234 0.24 -2.83 4.71
C TYR A 234 -0.57 -3.29 3.50
N PHE A 235 0.11 -3.58 2.40
CA PHE A 235 -0.49 -3.98 1.14
C PHE A 235 0.14 -5.30 0.70
N TYR A 236 -0.68 -6.35 0.57
CA TYR A 236 -0.26 -7.64 0.05
C TYR A 236 -1.13 -8.10 -1.13
N ASP A 237 -0.51 -8.56 -2.21
CA ASP A 237 -1.21 -9.05 -3.41
C ASP A 237 -2.09 -7.98 -4.09
N ASN A 238 -1.72 -6.70 -4.05
CA ASN A 238 -2.53 -5.61 -4.61
C ASN A 238 -2.13 -5.20 -6.02
N VAL A 239 -3.05 -4.55 -6.74
CA VAL A 239 -2.71 -3.73 -7.92
C VAL A 239 -2.90 -2.27 -7.56
N ILE A 240 -1.84 -1.47 -7.60
CA ILE A 240 -1.90 -0.03 -7.36
C ILE A 240 -1.50 0.68 -8.65
N ALA A 241 -2.43 1.39 -9.28
CA ALA A 241 -2.25 2.01 -10.57
C ALA A 241 -2.25 3.53 -10.48
N GLY A 242 -1.30 4.16 -11.16
CA GLY A 242 -1.15 5.60 -11.14
C GLY A 242 -0.16 6.14 -12.17
N GLN A 243 0.04 7.45 -12.15
CA GLN A 243 0.90 8.20 -13.05
C GLN A 243 1.83 9.14 -12.27
N THR A 244 1.27 10.08 -11.50
CA THR A 244 2.02 11.14 -10.83
C THR A 244 1.98 10.98 -9.33
N ASP A 245 3.14 10.81 -8.71
CA ASP A 245 3.30 10.75 -7.24
C ASP A 245 2.27 9.81 -6.60
N PHE A 246 1.96 8.69 -7.27
CA PHE A 246 0.74 7.93 -6.97
C PHE A 246 0.85 7.10 -5.68
N LEU A 247 2.05 6.94 -5.14
CA LEU A 247 2.31 6.57 -3.75
C LEU A 247 2.90 7.77 -3.04
N TYR A 248 2.14 8.41 -2.16
CA TYR A 248 2.62 9.61 -1.47
C TYR A 248 2.13 9.68 -0.03
N GLY A 249 2.83 10.44 0.80
CA GLY A 249 2.49 10.40 2.22
C GLY A 249 3.49 10.98 3.19
N PHE A 250 3.18 10.72 4.45
CA PHE A 250 3.95 11.00 5.66
C PHE A 250 4.21 9.73 6.46
N GLY A 251 3.27 8.80 6.54
CA GLY A 251 3.33 7.65 7.46
C GLY A 251 4.25 6.54 6.99
N THR A 252 3.92 5.31 7.36
CA THR A 252 4.65 4.10 6.98
C THR A 252 3.77 3.23 6.10
N ALA A 253 4.22 2.98 4.87
CA ALA A 253 3.57 2.06 3.93
C ALA A 253 4.51 0.91 3.59
N TYR A 254 4.01 -0.32 3.64
CA TYR A 254 4.76 -1.49 3.22
C TYR A 254 3.94 -2.27 2.19
N ILE A 255 4.49 -2.43 0.99
CA ILE A 255 3.83 -3.00 -0.18
C ILE A 255 4.59 -4.25 -0.60
N GLU A 256 3.92 -5.39 -0.57
CA GLU A 256 4.52 -6.71 -0.79
C GLU A 256 3.71 -7.50 -1.82
N LYS A 257 4.39 -8.27 -2.68
CA LYS A 257 3.73 -9.12 -3.71
C LYS A 257 2.70 -8.40 -4.55
N SER A 258 2.94 -7.12 -4.84
CA SER A 258 1.96 -6.26 -5.50
C SER A 258 2.44 -5.80 -6.86
N THR A 259 1.51 -5.39 -7.71
CA THR A 259 1.81 -4.73 -8.98
C THR A 259 1.59 -3.23 -8.87
N LEU A 260 2.65 -2.46 -9.13
CA LEU A 260 2.56 -1.03 -9.41
C LEU A 260 2.38 -0.83 -10.92
N SER A 261 1.19 -0.42 -11.33
CA SER A 261 0.79 -0.30 -12.74
C SER A 261 0.90 1.16 -13.23
N LEU A 262 1.91 1.42 -14.06
CA LEU A 262 2.23 2.75 -14.60
C LEU A 262 1.27 3.13 -15.73
N ARG A 263 0.32 4.03 -15.44
CA ARG A 263 -0.64 4.58 -16.41
C ARG A 263 -0.03 5.67 -17.29
N ASN A 264 1.05 6.30 -16.85
CA ASN A 264 2.00 7.11 -17.61
C ASN A 264 3.16 7.47 -16.65
N CYS A 265 4.13 8.28 -17.07
CA CYS A 265 5.09 8.89 -16.15
C CYS A 265 4.68 10.33 -15.82
N GLY A 266 4.67 10.68 -14.54
CA GLY A 266 4.62 12.06 -14.07
C GLY A 266 5.27 12.14 -12.69
N GLY A 267 6.06 13.18 -12.40
CA GLY A 267 6.77 13.24 -11.11
C GLY A 267 7.59 11.98 -10.84
N GLY A 268 7.24 11.19 -9.82
CA GLY A 268 7.72 9.81 -9.67
C GLY A 268 6.62 8.83 -9.21
N ILE A 269 6.96 7.55 -9.09
CA ILE A 269 6.07 6.56 -8.46
C ILE A 269 5.83 6.91 -6.99
N THR A 270 6.91 7.21 -6.26
CA THR A 270 6.87 7.56 -4.83
C THR A 270 7.16 9.05 -4.58
N ALA A 271 6.41 9.67 -3.67
CA ALA A 271 6.66 11.03 -3.19
C ALA A 271 6.38 11.17 -1.68
N TRP A 272 7.42 11.08 -0.85
CA TRP A 272 7.23 11.03 0.60
C TRP A 272 7.72 12.29 1.32
N LYS A 273 7.04 12.62 2.41
CA LYS A 273 7.51 13.54 3.45
C LYS A 273 7.94 12.70 4.65
N GLY A 274 9.20 12.33 4.73
CA GLY A 274 9.70 11.51 5.85
C GLY A 274 10.06 12.34 7.08
N THR A 275 9.36 13.46 7.31
CA THR A 275 9.61 14.28 8.50
C THR A 275 9.03 13.67 9.75
N ASN A 276 9.89 13.46 10.75
CA ASN A 276 9.48 13.04 12.08
C ASN A 276 8.64 14.14 12.74
N THR A 277 7.39 13.81 13.06
CA THR A 277 6.45 14.74 13.70
C THR A 277 6.21 14.44 15.17
N THR A 278 6.46 13.21 15.62
CA THR A 278 6.03 12.74 16.95
C THR A 278 7.16 11.99 17.67
N PHE A 279 7.76 11.01 17.01
CA PHE A 279 8.90 10.24 17.50
C PHE A 279 9.84 9.91 16.34
N GLU A 280 11.04 9.40 16.65
CA GLU A 280 11.92 8.84 15.64
C GLU A 280 11.24 7.64 14.96
N ASN A 281 10.98 7.78 13.67
CA ASN A 281 10.17 6.82 12.95
C ASN A 281 10.83 6.36 11.65
N LYS A 282 10.25 5.28 11.14
CA LYS A 282 10.54 4.73 9.82
C LYS A 282 9.50 5.15 8.78
N TYR A 283 8.98 6.37 8.88
CA TYR A 283 8.11 6.95 7.85
C TYR A 283 8.78 6.85 6.49
N GLY A 284 8.02 6.33 5.53
CA GLY A 284 8.50 5.97 4.21
C GLY A 284 7.57 4.96 3.56
N VAL A 285 7.90 4.64 2.32
CA VAL A 285 7.25 3.56 1.57
C VAL A 285 8.28 2.50 1.17
N TYR A 286 7.99 1.26 1.53
CA TYR A 286 8.84 0.09 1.32
C TYR A 286 8.13 -0.86 0.38
N ILE A 287 8.71 -1.11 -0.79
CA ILE A 287 8.13 -1.93 -1.85
C ILE A 287 8.99 -3.18 -2.00
N SER A 288 8.46 -4.34 -1.63
CA SER A 288 9.19 -5.60 -1.56
C SER A 288 8.53 -6.68 -2.43
N ASP A 289 9.33 -7.54 -3.07
CA ASP A 289 8.88 -8.67 -3.91
C ASP A 289 7.70 -8.32 -4.82
N SER A 290 7.77 -7.13 -5.42
CA SER A 290 6.69 -6.55 -6.19
C SER A 290 7.13 -6.36 -7.63
N GLN A 291 6.24 -5.89 -8.49
CA GLN A 291 6.60 -5.52 -9.86
C GLN A 291 6.12 -4.13 -10.23
N VAL A 292 6.90 -3.45 -11.05
CA VAL A 292 6.56 -2.17 -11.68
C VAL A 292 6.50 -2.38 -13.18
N ILE A 293 5.31 -2.19 -13.75
CA ILE A 293 5.04 -2.44 -15.16
C ILE A 293 4.20 -1.32 -15.78
N ALA A 294 4.35 -1.09 -17.09
CA ALA A 294 3.41 -0.28 -17.84
C ALA A 294 1.99 -0.87 -17.80
N ALA A 295 0.98 -0.01 -17.74
CA ALA A 295 -0.42 -0.44 -17.60
C ALA A 295 -0.98 -1.16 -18.83
N ASN A 296 -0.38 -0.96 -20.02
CA ASN A 296 -0.73 -1.64 -21.27
C ASN A 296 0.36 -1.52 -22.34
N SER A 297 0.24 -2.36 -23.37
CA SER A 297 1.15 -2.40 -24.52
C SER A 297 1.18 -1.12 -25.36
N SER A 298 0.15 -0.29 -25.33
CA SER A 298 0.13 1.00 -26.04
C SER A 298 0.98 2.05 -25.31
N ILE A 299 1.01 1.99 -23.98
CA ILE A 299 1.76 2.94 -23.13
C ILE A 299 3.22 2.52 -22.98
N ALA A 300 3.50 1.21 -22.89
CA ALA A 300 4.85 0.69 -22.64
C ALA A 300 5.95 1.26 -23.56
N PRO A 301 5.75 1.41 -24.89
CA PRO A 301 6.77 2.02 -25.76
C PRO A 301 6.96 3.51 -25.50
N VAL A 302 5.93 4.23 -25.06
CA VAL A 302 5.93 5.68 -24.84
C VAL A 302 6.71 6.04 -23.58
N ILE A 303 6.61 5.21 -22.54
CA ILE A 303 7.21 5.49 -21.23
C ILE A 303 8.54 4.77 -20.98
N LYS A 304 9.09 4.10 -21.99
CA LYS A 304 10.37 3.39 -21.89
C LYS A 304 11.49 4.31 -21.41
N GLY A 305 12.15 3.94 -20.31
CA GLY A 305 13.25 4.71 -19.71
C GLY A 305 12.84 6.08 -19.16
N ALA A 306 11.56 6.34 -18.94
CA ALA A 306 11.04 7.68 -18.64
C ALA A 306 10.54 7.84 -17.20
N CYS A 307 10.11 6.78 -16.52
CA CYS A 307 9.42 6.84 -15.23
C CYS A 307 10.41 6.80 -14.05
N PRO A 308 10.44 7.82 -13.18
CA PRO A 308 11.25 7.77 -11.96
C PRO A 308 10.63 6.88 -10.88
N LEU A 309 11.46 6.19 -10.10
CA LEU A 309 11.04 5.44 -8.91
C LEU A 309 10.45 6.36 -7.82
N GLY A 310 10.84 7.62 -7.82
CA GLY A 310 10.29 8.62 -6.92
C GLY A 310 11.01 9.95 -6.97
N ARG A 311 10.48 10.89 -6.19
CA ARG A 311 11.06 12.21 -5.98
C ARG A 311 10.74 12.73 -4.56
N PRO A 312 11.61 13.55 -3.96
CA PRO A 312 11.47 13.96 -2.57
C PRO A 312 10.38 15.02 -2.40
N TRP A 313 9.22 14.65 -1.84
CA TRP A 313 8.21 15.66 -1.52
C TRP A 313 8.74 16.64 -0.46
N ASN A 314 9.61 16.17 0.44
CA ASN A 314 10.53 16.98 1.21
C ASN A 314 11.93 16.33 1.32
N ALA A 315 12.89 17.04 1.93
CA ALA A 315 14.27 16.58 2.04
C ALA A 315 14.52 15.39 2.97
N GLN A 316 13.50 14.91 3.68
CA GLN A 316 13.55 13.71 4.51
C GLN A 316 12.82 12.53 3.86
N HIS A 317 12.50 12.62 2.55
CA HIS A 317 11.91 11.52 1.78
C HIS A 317 12.60 10.20 2.07
N ARG A 318 11.79 9.16 2.28
CA ARG A 318 12.24 7.77 2.38
C ARG A 318 11.39 6.90 1.45
N SER A 319 12.02 6.25 0.48
CA SER A 319 11.41 5.10 -0.19
C SER A 319 12.45 4.09 -0.63
N ILE A 320 12.07 2.82 -0.56
CA ILE A 320 12.95 1.69 -0.88
C ILE A 320 12.18 0.73 -1.77
N PHE A 321 12.73 0.41 -2.94
CA PHE A 321 12.34 -0.77 -3.69
C PHE A 321 13.33 -1.90 -3.36
N MET A 322 12.82 -3.10 -3.15
CA MET A 322 13.66 -4.25 -2.84
C MET A 322 13.08 -5.53 -3.43
N GLU A 323 13.96 -6.40 -3.93
CA GLU A 323 13.64 -7.73 -4.45
C GLU A 323 12.56 -7.68 -5.56
N SER A 324 12.41 -6.53 -6.24
CA SER A 324 11.29 -6.22 -7.12
C SER A 324 11.68 -6.27 -8.59
N TYR A 325 10.69 -6.48 -9.47
CA TYR A 325 10.88 -6.47 -10.92
C TYR A 325 10.52 -5.11 -11.52
N PHE A 326 11.40 -4.54 -12.34
CA PHE A 326 11.15 -3.34 -13.12
C PHE A 326 11.10 -3.68 -14.61
N ASP A 327 9.98 -3.38 -15.27
CA ASP A 327 9.96 -3.37 -16.73
C ASP A 327 10.80 -2.22 -17.30
N ALA A 328 10.81 -2.08 -18.64
CA ALA A 328 11.68 -1.12 -19.31
C ALA A 328 11.24 0.34 -19.13
N SER A 329 10.20 0.63 -18.35
CA SER A 329 9.68 1.98 -18.12
C SER A 329 10.56 2.83 -17.21
N ILE A 330 11.31 2.20 -16.30
CA ILE A 330 12.06 2.93 -15.25
C ILE A 330 13.25 3.71 -15.84
N LYS A 331 13.44 4.93 -15.36
CA LYS A 331 14.63 5.75 -15.68
C LYS A 331 15.92 5.04 -15.28
N PRO A 332 16.99 5.10 -16.10
CA PRO A 332 18.26 4.48 -15.74
C PRO A 332 18.89 4.99 -14.43
N GLU A 333 18.59 6.23 -14.04
CA GLU A 333 19.04 6.83 -12.79
C GLU A 333 18.21 6.38 -11.56
N GLY A 334 17.04 5.78 -11.78
CA GLY A 334 16.08 5.39 -10.75
C GLY A 334 15.27 6.57 -10.23
N TYR A 335 15.76 7.21 -9.16
CA TYR A 335 15.14 8.36 -8.53
C TYR A 335 15.59 9.69 -9.15
N ILE A 336 14.83 10.75 -8.88
CA ILE A 336 15.15 12.12 -9.31
C ILE A 336 15.01 13.12 -8.15
N PRO A 337 15.72 14.25 -8.18
CA PRO A 337 15.39 15.41 -7.34
C PRO A 337 13.98 15.92 -7.59
N TRP A 338 13.43 16.71 -6.66
CA TRP A 338 12.09 17.27 -6.81
C TRP A 338 11.97 18.19 -8.03
N GLY A 339 12.98 19.03 -8.25
CA GLY A 339 13.13 19.86 -9.44
C GLY A 339 14.53 20.47 -9.53
N THR A 340 14.85 21.10 -10.67
CA THR A 340 16.19 21.64 -10.94
C THR A 340 16.56 22.79 -9.99
N THR A 341 15.62 23.67 -9.65
CA THR A 341 15.84 24.83 -8.78
C THR A 341 15.45 24.60 -7.32
N ASP A 342 14.71 23.52 -7.05
CA ASP A 342 14.27 23.08 -5.72
C ASP A 342 14.44 21.55 -5.65
N PRO A 343 15.68 21.04 -5.48
CA PRO A 343 15.95 19.61 -5.56
C PRO A 343 15.40 18.83 -4.37
N ARG A 344 15.20 19.48 -3.21
CA ARG A 344 14.76 18.87 -1.95
C ARG A 344 15.55 17.63 -1.57
N THR A 345 16.86 17.61 -1.78
CA THR A 345 17.74 16.53 -1.35
C THR A 345 18.72 17.04 -0.28
N ASN A 346 19.00 16.21 0.72
CA ASN A 346 20.06 16.44 1.72
C ASN A 346 20.51 15.08 2.32
N ASN A 347 21.33 15.12 3.36
CA ASN A 347 21.87 13.93 4.02
C ASN A 347 20.82 13.01 4.70
N TYR A 348 19.57 13.45 4.82
CA TYR A 348 18.45 12.65 5.35
C TYR A 348 17.57 12.04 4.25
N THR A 349 17.78 12.42 2.98
CA THR A 349 17.04 11.86 1.86
C THR A 349 17.49 10.41 1.62
N PHE A 350 16.55 9.47 1.66
CA PHE A 350 16.83 8.05 1.49
C PHE A 350 15.97 7.45 0.37
N MET A 351 16.56 7.37 -0.82
CA MET A 351 15.95 6.85 -2.03
C MET A 351 16.74 5.64 -2.48
N ALA A 352 16.22 4.45 -2.25
CA ALA A 352 17.04 3.26 -2.29
C ALA A 352 16.42 2.11 -3.08
N VAL A 353 17.31 1.24 -3.55
CA VAL A 353 17.01 0.04 -4.32
C VAL A 353 17.84 -1.12 -3.78
N TYR A 354 17.30 -2.33 -3.80
CA TYR A 354 18.00 -3.50 -3.26
C TYR A 354 17.63 -4.78 -4.01
N ASN A 355 18.62 -5.45 -4.63
CA ASN A 355 18.43 -6.76 -5.25
C ASN A 355 17.22 -6.83 -6.21
N ASP A 356 16.93 -5.73 -6.90
CA ASP A 356 15.87 -5.66 -7.90
C ASP A 356 16.32 -6.35 -9.21
N ARG A 357 15.40 -6.49 -10.16
CA ARG A 357 15.61 -7.23 -11.42
C ARG A 357 14.78 -6.68 -12.56
N GLY A 358 15.07 -7.14 -13.78
CA GLY A 358 14.35 -6.75 -15.00
C GLY A 358 15.05 -5.66 -15.81
N PRO A 359 14.52 -5.30 -16.99
CA PRO A 359 15.18 -4.35 -17.90
C PRO A 359 15.27 -2.91 -17.38
N GLY A 360 14.43 -2.52 -16.42
CA GLY A 360 14.52 -1.22 -15.74
C GLY A 360 15.53 -1.19 -14.58
N TRP A 361 16.14 -2.32 -14.24
CA TRP A 361 17.14 -2.43 -13.19
C TRP A 361 18.54 -2.12 -13.72
N THR A 362 19.03 -0.91 -13.44
CA THR A 362 20.30 -0.37 -13.93
C THR A 362 21.22 0.08 -12.78
N PRO A 363 21.65 -0.84 -11.90
CA PRO A 363 22.29 -0.50 -10.62
C PRO A 363 23.53 0.38 -10.75
N THR A 364 24.36 0.17 -11.78
CA THR A 364 25.54 1.01 -12.01
C THR A 364 25.17 2.46 -12.32
N GLN A 365 24.13 2.70 -13.12
CA GLN A 365 23.65 4.04 -13.46
C GLN A 365 22.91 4.68 -12.29
N MET A 366 22.12 3.88 -11.57
CA MET A 366 21.45 4.31 -10.34
C MET A 366 22.46 4.80 -9.30
N ALA A 367 23.50 4.01 -9.01
CA ALA A 367 24.56 4.40 -8.08
C ALA A 367 25.34 5.66 -8.55
N ALA A 368 25.56 5.81 -9.86
CA ALA A 368 26.25 6.97 -10.43
C ALA A 368 25.41 8.27 -10.44
N SER A 369 24.09 8.18 -10.23
CA SER A 369 23.18 9.33 -10.27
C SER A 369 23.40 10.36 -9.15
N GLY A 370 24.01 9.94 -8.04
CA GLY A 370 24.16 10.77 -6.83
C GLY A 370 22.86 10.98 -6.04
N VAL A 371 21.73 10.39 -6.46
CA VAL A 371 20.44 10.45 -5.75
C VAL A 371 19.91 9.08 -5.34
N THR A 372 20.19 8.03 -6.11
CA THR A 372 19.74 6.66 -5.82
C THR A 372 20.82 5.88 -5.07
N TYR A 373 20.47 5.34 -3.91
CA TYR A 373 21.30 4.42 -3.14
C TYR A 373 21.05 2.97 -3.55
N VAL A 374 22.08 2.30 -4.06
CA VAL A 374 22.03 0.84 -4.27
C VAL A 374 22.52 0.16 -3.00
N LEU A 375 21.61 -0.48 -2.27
CA LEU A 375 21.92 -1.10 -0.98
C LEU A 375 22.62 -2.46 -1.18
N ASN A 376 23.34 -2.88 -0.14
CA ASN A 376 23.77 -4.26 0.05
C ASN A 376 22.89 -4.93 1.12
N GLU A 377 23.10 -6.23 1.38
CA GLU A 377 22.33 -6.99 2.36
C GLU A 377 22.29 -6.28 3.72
N THR A 378 23.44 -5.91 4.28
CA THR A 378 23.50 -5.26 5.60
C THR A 378 22.74 -3.93 5.66
N ALA A 379 22.76 -3.15 4.58
CA ALA A 379 22.11 -1.84 4.53
C ALA A 379 20.58 -1.93 4.36
N VAL A 380 20.05 -3.04 3.82
CA VAL A 380 18.60 -3.23 3.68
C VAL A 380 17.96 -3.81 4.95
N GLU A 381 18.70 -4.60 5.74
CA GLU A 381 18.17 -5.30 6.92
C GLU A 381 17.26 -4.46 7.84
N PRO A 382 17.56 -3.18 8.16
CA PRO A 382 16.69 -2.37 9.02
C PRO A 382 15.30 -2.05 8.41
N TYR A 383 15.04 -2.41 7.16
CA TYR A 383 13.83 -2.06 6.43
C TYR A 383 13.18 -3.26 5.73
N ARG A 384 13.82 -4.43 5.83
CA ARG A 384 13.58 -5.55 4.92
C ARG A 384 12.25 -6.25 5.14
N ASN A 385 11.67 -6.16 6.34
CA ASN A 385 10.42 -6.80 6.69
C ASN A 385 9.44 -5.81 7.34
N PRO A 386 8.13 -6.10 7.32
CA PRO A 386 7.11 -5.29 7.99
C PRO A 386 7.44 -5.00 9.47
N VAL A 387 7.95 -6.00 10.19
CA VAL A 387 8.32 -5.90 11.61
C VAL A 387 9.43 -4.87 11.85
N ASP A 388 10.25 -4.59 10.84
CA ASP A 388 11.38 -3.68 10.96
C ASP A 388 10.94 -2.22 10.88
N VAL A 389 9.82 -1.93 10.21
CA VAL A 389 9.39 -0.55 9.91
C VAL A 389 8.13 -0.11 10.63
N PHE A 390 7.23 -1.03 10.98
CA PHE A 390 6.00 -0.67 11.65
C PHE A 390 6.20 -0.46 13.15
N GLN A 391 5.69 0.66 13.62
CA GLN A 391 5.74 1.09 15.01
C GLN A 391 4.33 1.30 15.55
N THR A 392 4.16 1.10 16.85
CA THR A 392 2.96 1.51 17.58
C THR A 392 2.78 3.04 17.55
N GLU A 393 1.61 3.51 17.95
CA GLU A 393 1.31 4.95 18.08
C GLU A 393 2.26 5.70 19.03
N ASP A 394 2.89 5.00 19.98
CA ASP A 394 3.90 5.52 20.92
C ASP A 394 5.35 5.21 20.49
N GLY A 395 5.56 4.70 19.26
CA GLY A 395 6.89 4.55 18.65
C GLY A 395 7.62 3.23 18.95
N LYS A 396 6.95 2.23 19.51
CA LYS A 396 7.55 0.90 19.76
C LYS A 396 7.61 0.09 18.47
N ASN A 397 8.80 -0.40 18.12
CA ASN A 397 9.05 -1.20 16.91
C ASN A 397 8.36 -2.57 16.96
N GLY A 398 8.20 -3.21 15.80
CA GLY A 398 7.69 -4.58 15.68
C GLY A 398 6.17 -4.70 15.69
N PHE A 399 5.46 -3.62 15.40
CA PHE A 399 4.01 -3.56 15.52
C PHE A 399 3.29 -4.10 14.28
N ILE A 400 3.17 -5.42 14.22
CA ILE A 400 2.60 -6.16 13.06
C ILE A 400 1.38 -7.02 13.40
N SER A 401 0.87 -6.97 14.63
CA SER A 401 -0.25 -7.82 15.09
C SER A 401 -1.57 -7.53 14.37
N TRP A 402 -1.73 -6.34 13.79
CA TRP A 402 -2.89 -5.91 13.00
C TRP A 402 -2.81 -6.39 11.54
N ILE A 403 -1.65 -6.90 11.09
CA ILE A 403 -1.50 -7.49 9.75
C ILE A 403 -2.13 -8.88 9.77
N ASP A 404 -2.70 -9.31 8.64
CA ASP A 404 -3.15 -10.67 8.45
C ASP A 404 -1.96 -11.64 8.54
N GLN A 405 -1.96 -12.47 9.58
CA GLN A 405 -0.84 -13.36 9.85
C GLN A 405 -0.66 -14.43 8.77
N SER A 406 -1.67 -14.68 7.92
CA SER A 406 -1.56 -15.65 6.82
C SER A 406 -0.64 -15.21 5.69
N VAL A 407 -0.22 -13.93 5.64
CA VAL A 407 0.61 -13.39 4.56
C VAL A 407 2.00 -12.91 5.00
N LEU A 408 2.29 -12.93 6.30
CA LEU A 408 3.62 -12.59 6.80
C LEU A 408 4.64 -13.68 6.47
N ARG A 409 5.90 -13.27 6.22
CA ARG A 409 7.03 -14.18 6.05
C ARG A 409 7.19 -15.02 7.32
N SER A 410 7.25 -16.34 7.16
CA SER A 410 7.36 -17.33 8.26
C SER A 410 8.79 -17.71 8.58
#